data_AF-A0A1Y3SAT4-F1
#
_entry.id   AF-A0A1Y3SAT4-F1
#
_cell.length_a   1.000
_cell.length_b   1.000
_cell.length_c   1.000
_cell.angle_alpha   90.00
_cell.angle_beta   90.00
_cell.angle_gamma   90.00
#
_symmetry.space_group_name_H-M   'P 1'
#
loop_
_entity.id
_entity.type
_entity.pdbx_description
1 polymer ?
#
loop_
_entity_poly.entity_id
_entity_poly.type
_entity_poly.pdbx_seq_one_letter_code
_entity_poly.pdbx_strand_id
1 'polypeptide(L)'
;MTTLKRGRPTATPTPPSSSASWRARTHSSAFGSPAGCPCRGASGPPRRAVPMWGSPAPAATNGPIRPCSITTATLCPLWRSCGGTHSGRIYAMANERGRTLRDRMAYWSPPQISVNSLKLAGTILMVLYFFSAAVVQNGILHVSQYTAEEFNQLLAGDGQAMLWAGIGSVDSAVGIVGVPIFAYLLVQGVEHTSNLQRYILTVLAFAAISEVPYDLAMFGQVWNWSEQNSLWTAFIALVMLWLMKNFRGKGMVPTVLGTVFAAGGCFWAILYLLRERKGASYGLGALVSLIYATAPLGFVPVALCGGERRDMGRTKYAYYVFYPIMLALFALWGSFI
;
A
#
# COMPACT_ATOMS: atom_id res chain seq x y z
N MET A 1 -64.62 -30.59 15.77
CA MET A 1 -64.07 -31.13 17.04
C MET A 1 -62.74 -30.40 17.25
N THR A 2 -62.65 -29.25 17.94
CA THR A 2 -62.80 -29.04 19.41
C THR A 2 -61.92 -30.03 20.19
N THR A 3 -60.92 -29.68 21.01
CA THR A 3 -60.59 -28.50 21.87
C THR A 3 -59.05 -28.31 21.97
N LEU A 4 -58.38 -27.15 22.09
CA LEU A 4 -58.52 -25.90 22.88
C LEU A 4 -58.08 -25.98 24.37
N LYS A 5 -56.84 -25.50 24.67
CA LYS A 5 -56.32 -24.89 25.94
C LYS A 5 -54.96 -24.23 25.60
N ARG A 6 -54.74 -22.90 25.64
CA ARG A 6 -54.54 -21.97 26.80
C ARG A 6 -53.42 -22.45 27.76
N GLY A 7 -52.39 -21.66 28.13
CA GLY A 7 -52.05 -20.26 27.78
C GLY A 7 -50.69 -19.79 28.35
N ARG A 8 -50.25 -18.59 27.95
CA ARG A 8 -49.04 -17.82 28.36
C ARG A 8 -49.14 -17.28 29.83
N PRO A 9 -48.07 -16.80 30.53
CA PRO A 9 -47.23 -15.68 30.05
C PRO A 9 -45.74 -15.57 30.51
N THR A 10 -45.12 -14.53 29.92
CA THR A 10 -43.82 -13.86 30.07
C THR A 10 -43.11 -13.77 31.44
N ALA A 11 -41.76 -13.86 31.42
CA ALA A 11 -40.86 -13.00 32.22
C ALA A 11 -39.39 -13.01 31.71
N THR A 12 -38.88 -11.84 31.35
CA THR A 12 -37.46 -11.39 31.39
C THR A 12 -37.51 -9.96 31.94
N PRO A 13 -36.54 -9.47 32.77
CA PRO A 13 -35.18 -9.19 32.30
C PRO A 13 -34.05 -9.28 33.38
N THR A 14 -32.87 -8.78 32.97
CA THR A 14 -31.65 -8.34 33.69
C THR A 14 -30.56 -9.36 34.12
N PRO A 15 -29.27 -9.04 33.84
CA PRO A 15 -28.09 -9.78 34.32
C PRO A 15 -27.49 -9.18 35.61
N PRO A 16 -26.64 -9.91 36.34
CA PRO A 16 -25.87 -9.35 37.47
C PRO A 16 -24.77 -8.39 36.99
N SER A 17 -24.47 -7.42 37.85
CA SER A 17 -23.50 -6.34 37.65
C SER A 17 -22.17 -6.59 38.39
N SER A 18 -21.25 -5.62 38.31
CA SER A 18 -19.92 -5.56 38.95
C SER A 18 -18.82 -6.45 38.34
N SER A 19 -17.53 -6.08 38.34
CA SER A 19 -16.88 -4.76 38.26
C SER A 19 -15.37 -4.98 38.06
N ALA A 20 -14.86 -4.80 36.83
CA ALA A 20 -13.42 -4.88 36.55
C ALA A 20 -12.86 -3.49 36.26
N SER A 21 -12.18 -2.91 37.26
CA SER A 21 -11.67 -1.54 37.22
C SER A 21 -10.60 -1.33 36.16
N TRP A 22 -10.85 -0.43 35.21
CA TRP A 22 -9.84 0.07 34.29
C TRP A 22 -8.76 0.86 35.03
N ARG A 23 -7.50 0.44 34.90
CA ARG A 23 -6.37 1.10 35.55
C ARG A 23 -5.97 2.34 34.73
N ALA A 24 -6.46 3.51 35.14
CA ALA A 24 -6.13 4.78 34.51
C ALA A 24 -4.62 5.05 34.59
N ARG A 25 -4.03 5.46 33.45
CA ARG A 25 -2.61 5.80 33.35
C ARG A 25 -2.50 7.32 33.51
N THR A 26 -2.08 7.77 34.69
CA THR A 26 -1.99 9.21 35.01
C THR A 26 -0.90 9.89 34.20
N HIS A 27 -1.29 10.86 33.37
CA HIS A 27 -0.38 11.91 32.94
C HIS A 27 0.08 12.71 34.17
N SER A 28 1.38 12.99 34.26
CA SER A 28 1.91 14.01 35.17
C SER A 28 2.91 14.87 34.41
N SER A 29 2.41 15.91 33.77
CA SER A 29 3.20 16.98 33.18
C SER A 29 3.54 18.01 34.26
N ALA A 30 4.78 18.02 34.74
CA ALA A 30 5.29 19.07 35.62
C ALA A 30 6.26 19.97 34.83
N PHE A 31 5.81 21.20 34.57
CA PHE A 31 6.63 22.28 34.02
C PHE A 31 7.55 22.82 35.12
N GLY A 32 8.84 23.04 34.82
CA GLY A 32 9.81 23.57 35.77
C GLY A 32 11.06 24.11 35.06
N SER A 33 11.14 25.44 34.94
CA SER A 33 12.22 26.16 34.25
C SER A 33 13.49 26.33 35.12
N PRO A 34 14.65 26.72 34.54
CA PRO A 34 15.97 26.36 35.07
C PRO A 34 16.61 27.39 36.00
N ALA A 35 17.57 26.95 36.82
CA ALA A 35 18.48 27.84 37.55
C ALA A 35 19.89 27.24 37.76
N GLY A 36 20.91 28.00 37.38
CA GLY A 36 22.19 28.12 38.10
C GLY A 36 23.21 26.97 38.09
N CYS A 37 24.27 27.13 37.30
CA CYS A 37 25.60 26.62 37.69
C CYS A 37 26.10 27.37 38.94
N PRO A 38 26.99 26.76 39.74
CA PRO A 38 28.29 27.41 39.86
C PRO A 38 29.50 26.45 39.83
N CYS A 39 30.59 26.92 39.25
CA CYS A 39 31.88 26.24 39.28
C CYS A 39 32.56 26.37 40.66
N ARG A 40 33.23 25.30 41.12
CA ARG A 40 34.43 25.41 41.96
C ARG A 40 35.45 24.38 41.49
N GLY A 41 36.72 24.78 41.40
CA GLY A 41 37.85 23.88 41.23
C GLY A 41 38.92 24.17 42.28
N ALA A 42 39.80 23.20 42.54
CA ALA A 42 41.16 23.39 43.02
C ALA A 42 41.95 22.07 43.01
N SER A 43 43.27 22.18 42.77
CA SER A 43 44.37 21.26 43.17
C SER A 43 44.30 19.75 42.85
N GLY A 44 45.20 19.28 41.96
CA GLY A 44 45.83 17.94 42.04
C GLY A 44 47.18 18.02 42.79
N PRO A 45 48.22 17.20 42.50
CA PRO A 45 48.35 16.01 41.61
C PRO A 45 49.15 14.87 42.35
N PRO A 46 50.10 14.05 41.79
CA PRO A 46 50.34 13.49 40.44
C PRO A 46 50.71 11.96 40.36
N ARG A 47 50.85 11.43 39.11
CA ARG A 47 51.78 10.35 38.62
C ARG A 47 51.61 8.85 38.97
N ARG A 48 51.45 8.02 37.91
CA ARG A 48 52.34 6.91 37.43
C ARG A 48 51.91 6.58 35.98
N ALA A 49 52.71 6.81 34.93
CA ALA A 49 53.93 6.12 34.47
C ALA A 49 53.64 5.00 33.44
N VAL A 50 54.04 5.24 32.18
CA VAL A 50 54.07 4.30 31.04
C VAL A 50 55.50 4.30 30.49
N PRO A 51 56.12 3.15 30.14
CA PRO A 51 57.47 3.12 29.58
C PRO A 51 57.48 3.30 28.05
N MET A 52 58.52 3.99 27.56
CA MET A 52 58.92 4.07 26.14
C MET A 52 59.73 2.83 25.70
N TRP A 53 59.99 2.74 24.39
CA TRP A 53 61.27 2.48 23.68
C TRP A 53 60.95 1.75 22.35
N GLY A 54 61.53 2.07 21.18
CA GLY A 54 62.48 3.13 20.82
C GLY A 54 62.65 3.26 19.29
N SER A 55 63.51 4.18 18.83
CA SER A 55 63.89 4.37 17.42
C SER A 55 65.35 3.94 17.17
N PRO A 56 65.81 3.82 15.91
CA PRO A 56 66.63 4.91 15.34
C PRO A 56 66.46 5.17 13.82
N ALA A 57 67.08 6.27 13.33
CA ALA A 57 67.22 6.72 11.93
C ALA A 57 68.68 6.44 11.44
N PRO A 58 69.33 7.09 10.41
CA PRO A 58 68.92 8.13 9.42
C PRO A 58 69.54 8.03 7.98
N ALA A 59 69.18 8.96 7.07
CA ALA A 59 69.99 9.55 5.96
C ALA A 59 69.14 10.63 5.21
N ALA A 60 69.44 11.94 5.19
CA ALA A 60 70.53 12.68 4.52
C ALA A 60 70.34 12.80 2.98
N THR A 61 69.69 13.86 2.46
CA THR A 61 70.29 15.11 1.89
C THR A 61 69.13 15.97 1.30
N ASN A 62 69.17 17.27 0.95
CA ASN A 62 70.14 18.39 1.08
C ASN A 62 69.35 19.74 1.13
N GLY A 63 70.03 20.91 1.10
CA GLY A 63 69.40 22.26 1.00
C GLY A 63 70.03 23.13 -0.11
N PRO A 64 70.05 24.49 -0.03
CA PRO A 64 69.37 25.40 0.91
C PRO A 64 68.67 26.61 0.22
N ILE A 65 68.09 27.53 1.00
CA ILE A 65 68.38 29.00 1.04
C ILE A 65 67.48 29.66 2.11
N ARG A 66 68.04 30.53 2.95
CA ARG A 66 67.32 31.52 3.78
C ARG A 66 67.75 32.92 3.32
N PRO A 67 66.99 34.00 3.58
CA PRO A 67 67.26 34.73 4.84
C PRO A 67 66.05 35.41 5.51
N CYS A 68 66.31 35.84 6.75
CA CYS A 68 65.68 36.93 7.53
C CYS A 68 64.18 36.95 7.86
N SER A 69 63.92 36.82 9.16
CA SER A 69 62.79 37.37 9.88
C SER A 69 62.74 38.91 9.82
N ILE A 70 61.57 39.49 9.51
CA ILE A 70 61.20 40.83 9.98
C ILE A 70 59.80 40.74 10.60
N THR A 71 59.71 41.25 11.83
CA THR A 71 58.49 41.30 12.63
C THR A 71 57.73 42.59 12.31
N THR A 72 56.61 42.51 11.58
CA THR A 72 55.69 43.65 11.42
C THR A 72 54.25 43.18 11.41
N ALA A 73 53.70 42.97 12.60
CA ALA A 73 52.28 42.75 12.81
C ALA A 73 51.52 44.09 12.83
N THR A 74 51.27 44.69 11.67
CA THR A 74 50.26 45.75 11.49
C THR A 74 49.91 45.93 10.01
N LEU A 75 48.70 46.45 9.74
CA LEU A 75 48.18 46.82 8.40
C LEU A 75 47.75 45.69 7.43
N CYS A 76 46.79 44.85 7.84
CA CYS A 76 45.72 44.45 6.89
C CYS A 76 44.41 43.96 7.54
N PRO A 77 43.46 44.87 7.88
CA PRO A 77 42.08 44.48 8.18
C PRO A 77 41.05 45.35 7.42
N LEU A 78 41.08 45.36 6.08
CA LEU A 78 40.09 46.13 5.29
C LEU A 78 39.53 45.44 4.03
N TRP A 79 39.94 44.20 3.72
CA TRP A 79 39.47 43.46 2.53
C TRP A 79 38.55 42.26 2.82
N ARG A 80 38.03 42.13 4.04
CA ARG A 80 37.06 41.09 4.44
C ARG A 80 35.64 41.59 4.73
N SER A 81 35.29 42.83 4.34
CA SER A 81 34.02 43.46 4.77
C SER A 81 32.94 43.67 3.68
N CYS A 82 33.21 43.46 2.38
CA CYS A 82 32.26 43.84 1.31
C CYS A 82 31.76 42.72 0.38
N GLY A 83 32.21 41.46 0.54
CA GLY A 83 31.81 40.35 -0.35
C GLY A 83 30.73 39.39 0.18
N GLY A 84 30.47 39.36 1.49
CA GLY A 84 29.76 38.23 2.12
C GLY A 84 28.23 38.33 2.25
N THR A 85 27.66 39.53 2.18
CA THR A 85 26.28 39.79 2.67
C THR A 85 25.17 39.45 1.69
N HIS A 86 25.40 39.57 0.38
CA HIS A 86 24.34 39.32 -0.62
C HIS A 86 24.12 37.83 -0.87
N SER A 87 25.20 37.05 -1.04
CA SER A 87 25.11 35.60 -1.31
C SER A 87 24.54 34.84 -0.11
N GLY A 88 25.02 35.13 1.11
CA GLY A 88 24.52 34.50 2.35
C GLY A 88 23.03 34.75 2.60
N ARG A 89 22.52 35.95 2.29
CA ARG A 89 21.07 36.26 2.39
C ARG A 89 20.24 35.48 1.37
N ILE A 90 20.74 35.30 0.14
CA ILE A 90 20.04 34.51 -0.89
C ILE A 90 19.96 33.04 -0.46
N TYR A 91 21.06 32.45 0.04
CA TYR A 91 21.04 31.08 0.58
C TYR A 91 20.13 30.93 1.81
N ALA A 92 20.13 31.90 2.72
CA ALA A 92 19.22 31.90 3.88
C ALA A 92 17.74 31.96 3.45
N MET A 93 17.37 32.89 2.57
CA MET A 93 16.00 33.02 2.04
C MET A 93 15.57 31.80 1.23
N ALA A 94 16.47 31.19 0.45
CA ALA A 94 16.19 29.95 -0.27
C ALA A 94 15.94 28.77 0.70
N ASN A 95 16.71 28.69 1.79
CA ASN A 95 16.54 27.66 2.83
C ASN A 95 15.30 27.91 3.72
N GLU A 96 14.88 29.16 3.92
CA GLU A 96 13.62 29.51 4.60
C GLU A 96 12.40 29.27 3.71
N ARG A 97 12.45 29.60 2.41
CA ARG A 97 11.44 29.16 1.43
C ARG A 97 11.38 27.63 1.33
N GLY A 98 12.54 26.96 1.33
CA GLY A 98 12.63 25.51 1.31
C GLY A 98 12.21 24.82 2.61
N ARG A 99 12.15 25.53 3.75
CA ARG A 99 11.55 25.05 5.00
C ARG A 99 10.05 25.34 5.02
N THR A 100 9.64 26.59 4.80
CA THR A 100 8.21 26.97 4.76
C THR A 100 7.40 26.24 3.68
N LEU A 101 7.99 25.85 2.54
CA LEU A 101 7.35 24.94 1.57
C LEU A 101 7.19 23.53 2.13
N ARG A 102 8.21 22.99 2.84
CA ARG A 102 8.11 21.70 3.53
C ARG A 102 7.08 21.72 4.66
N ASP A 103 7.01 22.81 5.42
CA ASP A 103 6.05 22.97 6.51
C ASP A 103 4.62 23.15 5.98
N ARG A 104 4.43 23.87 4.87
CA ARG A 104 3.14 23.96 4.15
C ARG A 104 2.74 22.63 3.51
N MET A 105 3.68 21.83 3.03
CA MET A 105 3.42 20.45 2.59
C MET A 105 3.12 19.52 3.77
N ALA A 106 3.72 19.72 4.94
CA ALA A 106 3.43 18.95 6.15
C ALA A 106 2.02 19.25 6.71
N TYR A 107 1.54 20.49 6.56
CA TYR A 107 0.15 20.85 6.86
C TYR A 107 -0.85 20.11 5.94
N TRP A 108 -0.45 19.83 4.70
CA TRP A 108 -1.16 18.92 3.79
C TRP A 108 -0.75 17.45 4.01
N SER A 109 -0.88 16.98 5.26
CA SER A 109 -0.86 15.55 5.55
C SER A 109 -2.17 14.94 5.04
N PRO A 110 -2.18 14.16 3.92
CA PRO A 110 -3.40 13.57 3.41
C PRO A 110 -4.02 12.63 4.45
N PRO A 111 -5.37 12.47 4.47
CA PRO A 111 -6.02 11.57 5.41
C PRO A 111 -5.50 10.14 5.22
N GLN A 112 -4.81 9.61 6.23
CA GLN A 112 -4.17 8.30 6.12
C GLN A 112 -5.20 7.18 6.21
N ILE A 113 -5.52 6.60 5.05
CA ILE A 113 -6.43 5.46 4.96
C ILE A 113 -5.70 4.20 5.45
N SER A 114 -6.33 3.45 6.35
CA SER A 114 -5.77 2.18 6.84
C SER A 114 -5.81 1.09 5.76
N VAL A 115 -4.84 0.17 5.80
CA VAL A 115 -4.82 -1.00 4.90
C VAL A 115 -6.09 -1.86 5.03
N ASN A 116 -6.78 -1.81 6.18
CA ASN A 116 -8.02 -2.57 6.40
C ASN A 116 -9.24 -1.87 5.78
N SER A 117 -9.30 -0.54 5.82
CA SER A 117 -10.27 0.26 5.08
C SER A 117 -10.13 0.03 3.57
N LEU A 118 -8.88 -0.04 3.09
CA LEU A 118 -8.57 -0.31 1.69
C LEU A 118 -8.99 -1.73 1.25
N LYS A 119 -8.80 -2.74 2.10
CA LYS A 119 -9.34 -4.10 1.85
C LYS A 119 -10.86 -4.12 1.78
N LEU A 120 -11.55 -3.43 2.69
CA LEU A 120 -13.01 -3.37 2.69
C LEU A 120 -13.53 -2.68 1.42
N ALA A 121 -12.94 -1.55 1.04
CA ALA A 121 -13.27 -0.86 -0.21
C ALA A 121 -13.06 -1.77 -1.43
N GLY A 122 -11.89 -2.41 -1.55
CA GLY A 122 -11.63 -3.38 -2.62
C GLY A 122 -12.64 -4.53 -2.63
N THR A 123 -13.02 -5.06 -1.46
CA THR A 123 -14.02 -6.13 -1.34
C THR A 123 -15.40 -5.68 -1.84
N ILE A 124 -15.83 -4.46 -1.51
CA ILE A 124 -17.11 -3.89 -1.98
C ILE A 124 -17.09 -3.71 -3.51
N LEU A 125 -16.02 -3.13 -4.06
CA LEU A 125 -15.87 -2.92 -5.51
C LEU A 125 -15.83 -4.26 -6.27
N MET A 126 -15.19 -5.28 -5.70
CA MET A 126 -15.20 -6.65 -6.24
C MET A 126 -16.62 -7.23 -6.27
N VAL A 127 -17.40 -7.06 -5.20
CA VAL A 127 -18.80 -7.52 -5.15
C VAL A 127 -19.65 -6.85 -6.24
N LEU A 128 -19.50 -5.54 -6.46
CA LEU A 128 -20.20 -4.82 -7.54
C LEU A 128 -19.80 -5.34 -8.93
N TYR A 129 -18.50 -5.55 -9.17
CA TYR A 129 -18.01 -6.10 -10.43
C TYR A 129 -18.59 -7.49 -10.72
N PHE A 130 -18.52 -8.40 -9.76
CA PHE A 130 -19.01 -9.78 -9.92
C PHE A 130 -20.54 -9.86 -9.97
N PHE A 131 -21.26 -8.99 -9.26
CA PHE A 131 -22.71 -8.86 -9.38
C PHE A 131 -23.12 -8.44 -10.80
N SER A 132 -22.45 -7.41 -11.36
CA SER A 132 -22.68 -6.97 -12.73
C SER A 132 -22.44 -8.08 -13.75
N ALA A 133 -21.29 -8.77 -13.67
CA ALA A 133 -20.95 -9.82 -14.63
C ALA A 133 -21.88 -11.04 -14.49
N ALA A 134 -21.96 -11.64 -13.31
CA ALA A 134 -22.68 -12.90 -13.10
C ALA A 134 -24.21 -12.73 -13.13
N VAL A 135 -24.74 -11.77 -12.37
CA VAL A 135 -26.20 -11.64 -12.19
C VAL A 135 -26.82 -10.78 -13.29
N VAL A 136 -26.24 -9.62 -13.60
CA VAL A 136 -26.86 -8.68 -14.55
C VAL A 136 -26.58 -9.05 -16.01
N GLN A 137 -25.31 -9.25 -16.38
CA GLN A 137 -24.94 -9.52 -17.77
C GLN A 137 -25.22 -10.97 -18.18
N ASN A 138 -24.80 -11.95 -17.38
CA ASN A 138 -24.97 -13.36 -17.72
C ASN A 138 -26.33 -13.91 -17.30
N GLY A 139 -26.81 -13.62 -16.09
CA GLY A 139 -28.10 -14.10 -15.58
C GLY A 139 -29.33 -13.40 -16.17
N ILE A 140 -29.42 -12.07 -16.08
CA ILE A 140 -30.62 -11.34 -16.55
C ILE A 140 -30.58 -11.12 -18.07
N LEU A 141 -29.50 -10.50 -18.56
CA LEU A 141 -29.40 -10.04 -19.95
C LEU A 141 -28.92 -11.10 -20.94
N HIS A 142 -28.41 -12.24 -20.47
CA HIS A 142 -27.88 -13.32 -21.30
C HIS A 142 -26.91 -12.84 -22.39
N VAL A 143 -26.06 -11.85 -22.09
CA VAL A 143 -25.23 -11.11 -23.08
C VAL A 143 -24.39 -12.04 -23.96
N SER A 144 -23.92 -13.16 -23.42
CA SER A 144 -23.12 -14.17 -24.14
C SER A 144 -23.87 -14.92 -25.26
N GLN A 145 -25.20 -14.82 -25.31
CA GLN A 145 -26.03 -15.46 -26.34
C GLN A 145 -26.31 -14.55 -27.54
N TYR A 146 -26.05 -13.24 -27.43
CA TYR A 146 -26.38 -12.25 -28.45
C TYR A 146 -25.15 -11.72 -29.17
N THR A 147 -25.25 -11.50 -30.48
CA THR A 147 -24.32 -10.62 -31.18
C THR A 147 -24.53 -9.17 -30.76
N ALA A 148 -23.55 -8.30 -31.02
CA ALA A 148 -23.64 -6.88 -30.69
C ALA A 148 -24.85 -6.18 -31.38
N GLU A 149 -25.24 -6.62 -32.58
CA GLU A 149 -26.39 -6.05 -33.29
C GLU A 149 -27.72 -6.49 -32.67
N GLU A 150 -27.87 -7.79 -32.35
CA GLU A 150 -29.06 -8.33 -31.68
C GLU A 150 -29.23 -7.75 -30.27
N PHE A 151 -28.15 -7.61 -29.51
CA PHE A 151 -28.18 -6.99 -28.19
C PHE A 151 -28.62 -5.52 -28.26
N ASN A 152 -28.10 -4.75 -29.24
CA ASN A 152 -28.54 -3.37 -29.46
C ASN A 152 -30.04 -3.28 -29.84
N GLN A 153 -30.56 -4.24 -30.62
CA GLN A 153 -31.99 -4.31 -30.94
C GLN A 153 -32.84 -4.63 -29.71
N LEU A 154 -32.38 -5.56 -28.85
CA LEU A 154 -33.02 -5.90 -27.58
C LEU A 154 -33.08 -4.70 -26.63
N LEU A 155 -31.99 -3.94 -26.48
CA LEU A 155 -31.97 -2.69 -25.68
C LEU A 155 -32.86 -1.58 -26.25
N ALA A 156 -33.05 -1.53 -27.57
CA ALA A 156 -33.95 -0.57 -28.22
C ALA A 156 -35.43 -0.98 -28.11
N GLY A 157 -35.72 -2.28 -28.03
CA GLY A 157 -37.07 -2.84 -27.94
C GLY A 157 -37.62 -2.95 -26.52
N ASP A 158 -36.76 -3.18 -25.51
CA ASP A 158 -37.16 -3.36 -24.11
C ASP A 158 -36.48 -2.36 -23.15
N GLY A 159 -37.31 -1.51 -22.53
CA GLY A 159 -36.87 -0.56 -21.51
C GLY A 159 -36.40 -1.21 -20.20
N GLN A 160 -36.83 -2.45 -19.88
CA GLN A 160 -36.31 -3.19 -18.73
C GLN A 160 -34.89 -3.69 -19.00
N ALA A 161 -34.65 -4.31 -20.15
CA ALA A 161 -33.30 -4.66 -20.59
C ALA A 161 -32.35 -3.45 -20.63
N MET A 162 -32.81 -2.30 -21.14
CA MET A 162 -32.03 -1.05 -21.11
C MET A 162 -31.68 -0.61 -19.69
N LEU A 163 -32.60 -0.71 -18.72
CA LEU A 163 -32.37 -0.37 -17.32
C LEU A 163 -31.35 -1.32 -16.67
N TRP A 164 -31.48 -2.63 -16.89
CA TRP A 164 -30.52 -3.62 -16.39
C TRP A 164 -29.12 -3.43 -17.01
N ALA A 165 -29.03 -3.17 -18.31
CA ALA A 165 -27.75 -2.89 -18.97
C ALA A 165 -27.10 -1.62 -18.42
N GLY A 166 -27.89 -0.59 -18.09
CA GLY A 166 -27.42 0.61 -17.39
C GLY A 166 -26.84 0.31 -16.01
N ILE A 167 -27.54 -0.46 -15.18
CA ILE A 167 -27.07 -0.89 -13.86
C ILE A 167 -25.77 -1.69 -13.99
N GLY A 168 -25.75 -2.72 -14.85
CA GLY A 168 -24.57 -3.55 -15.07
C GLY A 168 -23.37 -2.75 -15.55
N SER A 169 -23.56 -1.79 -16.45
CA SER A 169 -22.50 -0.90 -16.94
C SER A 169 -21.90 -0.04 -15.82
N VAL A 170 -22.75 0.55 -14.96
CA VAL A 170 -22.30 1.37 -13.82
C VAL A 170 -21.57 0.52 -12.77
N ASP A 171 -22.14 -0.61 -12.38
CA ASP A 171 -21.54 -1.50 -11.36
C ASP A 171 -20.23 -2.11 -11.82
N SER A 172 -20.10 -2.45 -13.11
CA SER A 172 -18.83 -2.88 -13.72
C SER A 172 -17.80 -1.75 -13.71
N ALA A 173 -18.18 -0.56 -14.18
CA ALA A 173 -17.30 0.61 -14.23
C ALA A 173 -16.81 1.02 -12.84
N VAL A 174 -17.68 1.00 -11.81
CA VAL A 174 -17.29 1.22 -10.41
C VAL A 174 -16.43 0.07 -9.90
N GLY A 175 -16.78 -1.18 -10.16
CA GLY A 175 -16.06 -2.35 -9.67
C GLY A 175 -14.61 -2.46 -10.17
N ILE A 176 -14.36 -2.04 -11.41
CA ILE A 176 -13.02 -1.94 -12.03
C ILE A 176 -12.05 -1.05 -11.23
N VAL A 177 -12.54 -0.06 -10.48
CA VAL A 177 -11.75 0.78 -9.53
C VAL A 177 -11.05 -0.09 -8.46
N GLY A 178 -11.54 -1.30 -8.22
CA GLY A 178 -10.92 -2.28 -7.32
C GLY A 178 -9.58 -2.83 -7.80
N VAL A 179 -9.27 -2.81 -9.10
CA VAL A 179 -8.07 -3.48 -9.65
C VAL A 179 -6.75 -2.91 -9.09
N PRO A 180 -6.49 -1.58 -9.09
CA PRO A 180 -5.30 -1.02 -8.42
C PRO A 180 -5.26 -1.26 -6.92
N ILE A 181 -6.43 -1.32 -6.28
CA ILE A 181 -6.56 -1.56 -4.85
C ILE A 181 -6.07 -2.97 -4.51
N PHE A 182 -6.55 -4.00 -5.20
CA PHE A 182 -6.06 -5.37 -5.03
C PHE A 182 -4.60 -5.51 -5.43
N ALA A 183 -4.15 -4.82 -6.48
CA ALA A 183 -2.76 -4.89 -6.89
C ALA A 183 -1.78 -4.33 -5.84
N TYR A 184 -2.12 -3.18 -5.25
CA TYR A 184 -1.38 -2.64 -4.11
C TYR A 184 -1.43 -3.57 -2.90
N LEU A 185 -2.61 -4.11 -2.54
CA LEU A 185 -2.77 -5.02 -1.40
C LEU A 185 -1.96 -6.32 -1.56
N LEU A 186 -1.84 -6.84 -2.79
CA LEU A 186 -1.06 -8.04 -3.11
C LEU A 186 0.45 -7.76 -2.98
N VAL A 187 0.94 -6.63 -3.51
CA VAL A 187 2.33 -6.17 -3.31
C VAL A 187 2.65 -5.98 -1.82
N GLN A 188 1.78 -5.29 -1.07
CA GLN A 188 1.91 -5.13 0.38
C GLN A 188 1.88 -6.47 1.13
N GLY A 189 1.12 -7.45 0.62
CA GLY A 189 1.10 -8.83 1.07
C GLY A 189 2.47 -9.50 0.93
N VAL A 190 3.11 -9.39 -0.25
CA VAL A 190 4.44 -9.96 -0.54
C VAL A 190 5.54 -9.37 0.33
N GLU A 191 5.48 -8.07 0.62
CA GLU A 191 6.50 -7.38 1.41
C GLU A 191 6.46 -7.79 2.89
N HIS A 192 5.27 -7.74 3.50
CA HIS A 192 5.08 -7.92 4.94
C HIS A 192 4.86 -9.38 5.39
N THR A 193 4.75 -10.34 4.47
CA THR A 193 4.58 -11.76 4.83
C THR A 193 5.93 -12.44 5.02
N SER A 194 6.14 -13.04 6.20
CA SER A 194 7.35 -13.78 6.57
C SER A 194 7.52 -15.09 5.79
N ASN A 195 6.43 -15.82 5.54
CA ASN A 195 6.44 -17.06 4.74
C ASN A 195 5.64 -16.88 3.44
N LEU A 196 6.32 -16.44 2.40
CA LEU A 196 5.74 -16.16 1.08
C LEU A 196 5.30 -17.44 0.34
N GLN A 197 5.98 -18.57 0.54
CA GLN A 197 5.57 -19.86 -0.04
C GLN A 197 4.19 -20.31 0.47
N ARG A 198 3.94 -20.21 1.78
CA ARG A 198 2.61 -20.50 2.36
C ARG A 198 1.53 -19.57 1.81
N TYR A 199 1.84 -18.29 1.57
CA TYR A 199 0.91 -17.34 0.97
C TYR A 199 0.57 -17.73 -0.48
N ILE A 200 1.57 -18.05 -1.30
CA ILE A 200 1.40 -18.55 -2.68
C ILE A 200 0.52 -19.82 -2.68
N LEU A 201 0.84 -20.82 -1.84
CA LEU A 201 0.07 -22.06 -1.75
C LEU A 201 -1.36 -21.84 -1.26
N THR A 202 -1.59 -20.87 -0.37
CA THR A 202 -2.93 -20.49 0.07
C THR A 202 -3.74 -19.90 -1.08
N VAL A 203 -3.17 -18.96 -1.85
CA VAL A 203 -3.86 -18.37 -3.00
C VAL A 203 -4.10 -19.41 -4.11
N LEU A 204 -3.15 -20.31 -4.36
CA LEU A 204 -3.33 -21.44 -5.30
C LEU A 204 -4.49 -22.35 -4.88
N ALA A 205 -4.55 -22.73 -3.60
CA ALA A 205 -5.64 -23.56 -3.08
C ALA A 205 -7.00 -22.87 -3.21
N PHE A 206 -7.09 -21.58 -2.88
CA PHE A 206 -8.33 -20.83 -3.05
C PHE A 206 -8.70 -20.57 -4.51
N ALA A 207 -7.72 -20.39 -5.41
CA ALA A 207 -7.96 -20.29 -6.86
C ALA A 207 -8.56 -21.59 -7.41
N ALA A 208 -8.01 -22.75 -7.06
CA ALA A 208 -8.57 -24.04 -7.47
C ALA A 208 -9.97 -24.29 -6.88
N ILE A 209 -10.21 -23.91 -5.62
CA ILE A 209 -11.53 -24.04 -4.97
C ILE A 209 -12.56 -23.09 -5.59
N SER A 210 -12.16 -21.88 -6.01
CA SER A 210 -13.06 -20.88 -6.57
C SER A 210 -13.36 -21.07 -8.06
N GLU A 211 -12.72 -22.00 -8.74
CA GLU A 211 -12.97 -22.26 -10.17
C GLU A 211 -14.40 -22.72 -10.41
N VAL A 212 -14.85 -23.76 -9.69
CA VAL A 212 -16.21 -24.31 -9.81
C VAL A 212 -17.31 -23.25 -9.58
N PRO A 213 -17.30 -22.43 -8.51
CA PRO A 213 -18.31 -21.38 -8.35
C PRO A 213 -18.10 -20.19 -9.30
N TYR A 214 -16.90 -19.97 -9.85
CA TYR A 214 -16.68 -18.95 -10.89
C TYR A 214 -17.30 -19.37 -12.22
N ASP A 215 -17.04 -20.60 -12.68
CA ASP A 215 -17.58 -21.14 -13.94
C ASP A 215 -19.11 -21.18 -13.91
N LEU A 216 -19.69 -21.58 -12.76
CA LEU A 216 -21.13 -21.57 -12.56
C LEU A 216 -21.71 -20.15 -12.59
N ALA A 217 -21.01 -19.17 -12.00
CA ALA A 217 -21.47 -17.77 -11.97
C ALA A 217 -21.33 -17.05 -13.32
N MET A 218 -20.35 -17.42 -14.15
CA MET A 218 -20.07 -16.75 -15.42
C MET A 218 -20.66 -17.44 -16.63
N PHE A 219 -20.74 -18.77 -16.62
CA PHE A 219 -21.12 -19.56 -17.81
C PHE A 219 -22.28 -20.52 -17.56
N GLY A 220 -22.80 -20.61 -16.33
CA GLY A 220 -23.83 -21.59 -15.94
C GLY A 220 -23.35 -23.04 -16.02
N GLN A 221 -22.04 -23.29 -16.13
CA GLN A 221 -21.44 -24.60 -16.29
C GLN A 221 -20.52 -24.93 -15.11
N VAL A 222 -20.43 -26.20 -14.72
CA VAL A 222 -19.56 -26.64 -13.61
C VAL A 222 -18.06 -26.57 -13.96
N TRP A 223 -17.75 -26.53 -15.26
CA TRP A 223 -16.37 -26.64 -15.77
C TRP A 223 -16.23 -25.97 -17.14
N ASN A 224 -15.49 -24.86 -17.22
CA ASN A 224 -15.19 -24.17 -18.47
C ASN A 224 -13.69 -23.75 -18.52
N TRP A 225 -12.96 -24.25 -19.51
CA TRP A 225 -11.54 -23.90 -19.70
C TRP A 225 -11.30 -22.58 -20.46
N SER A 226 -12.36 -21.91 -20.94
CA SER A 226 -12.24 -20.73 -21.81
C SER A 226 -11.73 -19.48 -21.07
N GLU A 227 -12.14 -19.31 -19.82
CA GLU A 227 -11.67 -18.25 -18.93
C GLU A 227 -11.25 -18.86 -17.59
N GLN A 228 -10.59 -18.08 -16.75
CA GLN A 228 -10.05 -18.54 -15.46
C GLN A 228 -10.29 -17.47 -14.41
N ASN A 229 -10.59 -17.88 -13.18
CA ASN A 229 -10.94 -16.91 -12.13
C ASN A 229 -9.78 -15.96 -11.77
N SER A 230 -10.11 -14.79 -11.20
CA SER A 230 -9.14 -13.73 -10.93
C SER A 230 -8.05 -14.09 -9.90
N LEU A 231 -8.22 -15.15 -9.10
CA LEU A 231 -7.18 -15.64 -8.19
C LEU A 231 -6.06 -16.38 -8.92
N TRP A 232 -6.29 -16.93 -10.12
CA TRP A 232 -5.19 -17.45 -10.95
C TRP A 232 -4.24 -16.33 -11.39
N THR A 233 -4.79 -15.20 -11.82
CA THR A 233 -4.01 -13.98 -12.12
C THR A 233 -3.25 -13.50 -10.88
N ALA A 234 -3.90 -13.51 -9.70
CA ALA A 234 -3.24 -13.17 -8.44
C ALA A 234 -2.12 -14.17 -8.05
N PHE A 235 -2.30 -15.47 -8.31
CA PHE A 235 -1.29 -16.51 -8.10
C PHE A 235 -0.07 -16.30 -9.00
N ILE A 236 -0.27 -16.08 -10.30
CA ILE A 236 0.80 -15.77 -11.27
C ILE A 236 1.56 -14.51 -10.84
N ALA A 237 0.83 -13.45 -10.44
CA ALA A 237 1.43 -12.24 -9.90
C ALA A 237 2.27 -12.53 -8.63
N LEU A 238 1.79 -13.35 -7.70
CA LEU A 238 2.55 -13.72 -6.49
C LEU A 238 3.82 -14.52 -6.80
N VAL A 239 3.77 -15.46 -7.75
CA VAL A 239 4.95 -16.23 -8.20
C VAL A 239 5.99 -15.30 -8.84
N MET A 240 5.55 -14.40 -9.73
CA MET A 240 6.39 -13.37 -10.34
C MET A 240 7.05 -12.46 -9.28
N LEU A 241 6.27 -11.96 -8.31
CA LEU A 241 6.78 -11.12 -7.24
C LEU A 241 7.72 -11.86 -6.28
N TRP A 242 7.51 -13.17 -6.06
CA TRP A 242 8.43 -14.03 -5.31
C TRP A 242 9.76 -14.23 -6.04
N LEU A 243 9.74 -14.51 -7.35
CA LEU A 243 10.94 -14.56 -8.18
C LEU A 243 11.69 -13.22 -8.09
N MET A 244 11.02 -12.10 -8.37
CA MET A 244 11.63 -10.77 -8.27
C MET A 244 12.20 -10.48 -6.89
N LYS A 245 11.53 -10.90 -5.80
CA LYS A 245 12.02 -10.77 -4.41
C LYS A 245 13.29 -11.60 -4.17
N ASN A 246 13.35 -12.82 -4.72
CA ASN A 246 14.46 -13.77 -4.54
C ASN A 246 15.70 -13.48 -5.43
N PHE A 247 15.51 -12.69 -6.50
CA PHE A 247 16.58 -12.19 -7.37
C PHE A 247 16.98 -10.72 -7.10
N ARG A 248 16.45 -10.06 -6.05
CA ARG A 248 16.91 -8.71 -5.64
C ARG A 248 18.42 -8.69 -5.41
N GLY A 249 19.09 -7.67 -5.93
CA GLY A 249 20.54 -7.49 -5.82
C GLY A 249 21.40 -8.31 -6.79
N LYS A 250 20.83 -9.27 -7.53
CA LYS A 250 21.56 -10.08 -8.52
C LYS A 250 21.61 -9.40 -9.90
N GLY A 251 22.25 -8.23 -9.95
CA GLY A 251 22.44 -7.46 -11.18
C GLY A 251 21.12 -7.04 -11.85
N MET A 252 21.07 -7.11 -13.19
CA MET A 252 19.91 -6.69 -13.99
C MET A 252 18.73 -7.67 -13.98
N VAL A 253 18.91 -8.91 -13.49
CA VAL A 253 17.90 -9.99 -13.54
C VAL A 253 16.50 -9.58 -13.04
N PRO A 254 16.32 -9.01 -11.83
CA PRO A 254 14.98 -8.63 -11.35
C PRO A 254 14.36 -7.51 -12.18
N THR A 255 15.17 -6.60 -12.75
CA THR A 255 14.68 -5.53 -13.63
C THR A 255 14.20 -6.10 -14.95
N VAL A 256 15.02 -6.92 -15.62
CA VAL A 256 14.67 -7.60 -16.89
C VAL A 256 13.41 -8.44 -16.72
N LEU A 257 13.36 -9.26 -15.66
CA LEU A 257 12.20 -10.10 -15.36
C LEU A 257 10.93 -9.26 -15.15
N GLY A 258 11.02 -8.20 -14.34
CA GLY A 258 9.92 -7.27 -14.13
C GLY A 258 9.48 -6.54 -15.40
N THR A 259 10.40 -6.14 -16.28
CA THR A 259 10.07 -5.48 -17.55
C THR A 259 9.42 -6.44 -18.55
N VAL A 260 9.85 -7.71 -18.60
CA VAL A 260 9.21 -8.73 -19.46
C VAL A 260 7.77 -8.98 -18.99
N PHE A 261 7.55 -9.15 -17.69
CA PHE A 261 6.19 -9.31 -17.16
C PHE A 261 5.33 -8.05 -17.34
N ALA A 262 5.88 -6.84 -17.13
CA ALA A 262 5.17 -5.59 -17.37
C ALA A 262 4.79 -5.41 -18.86
N ALA A 263 5.68 -5.77 -19.79
CA ALA A 263 5.40 -5.79 -21.23
C ALA A 263 4.32 -6.82 -21.59
N GLY A 264 4.28 -7.96 -20.90
CA GLY A 264 3.18 -8.93 -20.96
C GLY A 264 1.91 -8.52 -20.19
N GLY A 265 1.68 -7.22 -19.96
CA GLY A 265 0.46 -6.70 -19.33
C GLY A 265 0.35 -6.91 -17.81
N CYS A 266 1.37 -7.45 -17.13
CA CYS A 266 1.32 -7.70 -15.69
C CYS A 266 1.48 -6.40 -14.89
N PHE A 267 0.38 -5.66 -14.74
CA PHE A 267 0.24 -4.42 -13.99
C PHE A 267 0.88 -4.45 -12.58
N TRP A 268 0.81 -5.59 -11.88
CA TRP A 268 1.48 -5.83 -10.59
C TRP A 268 3.01 -5.65 -10.62
N ALA A 269 3.67 -5.95 -11.76
CA ALA A 269 5.11 -5.79 -11.92
C ALA A 269 5.52 -4.31 -11.89
N ILE A 270 4.71 -3.41 -12.46
CA ILE A 270 4.94 -1.96 -12.47
C ILE A 270 4.91 -1.40 -11.04
N LEU A 271 3.91 -1.81 -10.25
CA LEU A 271 3.78 -1.39 -8.85
C LEU A 271 4.97 -1.84 -8.00
N TYR A 272 5.46 -3.06 -8.22
CA TYR A 272 6.60 -3.60 -7.48
C TYR A 272 7.96 -3.02 -7.91
N LEU A 273 8.19 -2.86 -9.23
CA LEU A 273 9.43 -2.28 -9.76
C LEU A 273 9.64 -0.85 -9.26
N LEU A 274 8.58 -0.02 -9.32
CA LEU A 274 8.67 1.40 -9.02
C LEU A 274 8.33 1.75 -7.56
N ARG A 275 8.14 0.77 -6.65
CA ARG A 275 7.73 1.00 -5.25
C ARG A 275 8.57 2.03 -4.49
N GLU A 276 9.86 2.12 -4.80
CA GLU A 276 10.81 3.05 -4.16
C GLU A 276 10.55 4.50 -4.59
N ARG A 277 9.93 4.69 -5.76
CA ARG A 277 9.45 5.97 -6.30
C ARG A 277 7.93 5.97 -6.38
N LYS A 278 7.24 5.91 -5.23
CA LYS A 278 5.77 5.83 -5.09
C LYS A 278 5.00 6.69 -6.11
N GLY A 279 5.36 7.97 -6.27
CA GLY A 279 4.70 8.86 -7.23
C GLY A 279 4.83 8.42 -8.70
N ALA A 280 6.00 7.94 -9.12
CA ALA A 280 6.21 7.38 -10.46
C ALA A 280 5.51 6.02 -10.64
N SER A 281 5.47 5.20 -9.58
CA SER A 281 4.73 3.93 -9.57
C SER A 281 3.24 4.14 -9.78
N TYR A 282 2.63 5.07 -9.03
CA TYR A 282 1.21 5.36 -9.14
C TYR A 282 0.87 6.11 -10.43
N GLY A 283 1.75 7.01 -10.89
CA GLY A 283 1.56 7.71 -12.17
C GLY A 283 1.65 6.79 -13.40
N LEU A 284 2.67 5.93 -13.47
CA LEU A 284 2.79 4.96 -14.57
C LEU A 284 1.72 3.86 -14.47
N GLY A 285 1.39 3.42 -13.26
CA GLY A 285 0.27 2.52 -13.02
C GLY A 285 -1.05 3.10 -13.52
N ALA A 286 -1.37 4.35 -13.15
CA ALA A 286 -2.56 5.04 -13.64
C ALA A 286 -2.58 5.13 -15.16
N LEU A 287 -1.46 5.54 -15.79
CA LEU A 287 -1.33 5.63 -17.25
C LEU A 287 -1.59 4.28 -17.94
N VAL A 288 -0.99 3.19 -17.46
CA VAL A 288 -1.20 1.85 -18.05
C VAL A 288 -2.62 1.35 -17.79
N SER A 289 -3.22 1.69 -16.65
CA SER A 289 -4.61 1.31 -16.35
C SER A 289 -5.67 2.06 -17.16
N LEU A 290 -5.32 3.11 -17.93
CA LEU A 290 -6.26 3.84 -18.79
C LEU A 290 -6.97 2.97 -19.85
N ILE A 291 -6.44 1.78 -20.15
CA ILE A 291 -7.14 0.77 -20.96
C ILE A 291 -8.53 0.43 -20.39
N TYR A 292 -8.71 0.58 -19.07
CA TYR A 292 -10.01 0.59 -18.41
C TYR A 292 -10.26 1.98 -17.82
N ALA A 293 -11.16 2.77 -18.43
CA ALA A 293 -11.31 4.20 -18.16
C ALA A 293 -11.45 4.59 -16.66
N THR A 294 -12.09 3.74 -15.84
CA THR A 294 -12.28 3.98 -14.40
C THR A 294 -11.17 3.43 -13.51
N ALA A 295 -10.36 2.48 -13.97
CA ALA A 295 -9.30 1.88 -13.16
C ALA A 295 -8.31 2.92 -12.58
N PRO A 296 -7.87 3.98 -13.29
CA PRO A 296 -6.99 5.01 -12.72
C PRO A 296 -7.50 5.63 -11.41
N LEU A 297 -8.83 5.70 -11.20
CA LEU A 297 -9.42 6.24 -9.97
C LEU A 297 -9.04 5.41 -8.73
N GLY A 298 -8.76 4.12 -8.90
CA GLY A 298 -8.33 3.22 -7.82
C GLY A 298 -6.96 3.60 -7.22
N PHE A 299 -6.16 4.41 -7.92
CA PHE A 299 -4.91 4.95 -7.39
C PHE A 299 -5.11 6.04 -6.34
N VAL A 300 -6.26 6.72 -6.31
CA VAL A 300 -6.55 7.76 -5.31
C VAL A 300 -6.55 7.17 -3.88
N PRO A 301 -7.37 6.16 -3.53
CA PRO A 301 -7.34 5.56 -2.19
C PRO A 301 -6.02 4.80 -1.90
N VAL A 302 -5.32 4.32 -2.92
CA VAL A 302 -3.98 3.71 -2.78
C VAL A 302 -2.92 4.77 -2.40
N ALA A 303 -2.95 5.95 -3.00
CA ALA A 303 -2.03 7.05 -2.71
C ALA A 303 -2.26 7.64 -1.31
N LEU A 304 -3.52 7.66 -0.84
CA LEU A 304 -3.92 8.04 0.51
C LEU A 304 -3.63 6.96 1.57
N CYS A 305 -3.25 5.74 1.17
CA CYS A 305 -3.00 4.66 2.13
C CYS A 305 -1.65 4.84 2.84
N GLY A 306 -1.70 4.99 4.17
CA GLY A 306 -0.50 5.19 5.00
C GLY A 306 0.45 3.98 5.06
N GLY A 307 0.02 2.82 4.57
CA GLY A 307 0.79 1.57 4.59
C GLY A 307 0.85 0.87 5.96
N GLU A 308 0.41 1.52 7.04
CA GLU A 308 0.33 0.91 8.37
C GLU A 308 -0.63 -0.29 8.39
N ARG A 309 -0.04 -1.49 8.47
CA ARG A 309 -0.75 -2.75 8.56
C ARG A 309 -0.90 -3.17 10.01
N ARG A 310 -2.08 -2.94 10.59
CA ARG A 310 -2.48 -3.60 11.84
C ARG A 310 -2.62 -5.12 11.62
N ASP A 311 -2.17 -5.91 12.59
CA ASP A 311 -2.41 -7.35 12.58
C ASP A 311 -3.93 -7.63 12.67
N MET A 312 -4.37 -8.61 11.89
CA MET A 312 -5.76 -9.05 11.76
C MET A 312 -5.98 -10.44 12.39
N GLY A 313 -4.92 -11.10 12.87
CA GLY A 313 -5.02 -12.41 13.52
C GLY A 313 -5.74 -13.45 12.64
N ARG A 314 -6.94 -13.86 13.07
CA ARG A 314 -7.79 -14.84 12.34
C ARG A 314 -8.68 -14.23 11.26
N THR A 315 -9.02 -12.94 11.29
CA THR A 315 -10.00 -12.35 10.34
C THR A 315 -9.48 -12.32 8.90
N LYS A 316 -8.17 -12.45 8.69
CA LYS A 316 -7.56 -12.64 7.36
C LYS A 316 -8.14 -13.83 6.59
N TYR A 317 -8.58 -14.90 7.27
CA TYR A 317 -9.15 -16.08 6.63
C TYR A 317 -10.57 -15.85 6.10
N ALA A 318 -11.32 -14.92 6.68
CA ALA A 318 -12.66 -14.57 6.20
C ALA A 318 -12.63 -14.07 4.76
N TYR A 319 -11.63 -13.24 4.38
CA TYR A 319 -11.50 -12.73 3.02
C TYR A 319 -11.21 -13.81 1.97
N TYR A 320 -10.44 -14.85 2.31
CA TYR A 320 -10.18 -15.96 1.39
C TYR A 320 -11.41 -16.83 1.16
N VAL A 321 -12.20 -17.08 2.22
CA VAL A 321 -13.43 -17.87 2.14
C VAL A 321 -14.60 -17.07 1.55
N PHE A 322 -14.59 -15.74 1.69
CA PHE A 322 -15.60 -14.84 1.13
C PHE A 322 -15.68 -14.92 -0.40
N TYR A 323 -14.53 -14.99 -1.10
CA TYR A 323 -14.49 -15.02 -2.57
C TYR A 323 -15.24 -16.20 -3.20
N PRO A 324 -14.97 -17.49 -2.87
CA PRO A 324 -15.75 -18.59 -3.42
C PRO A 324 -17.21 -18.59 -2.94
N ILE A 325 -17.50 -18.10 -1.73
CA ILE A 325 -18.89 -18.02 -1.23
C ILE A 325 -19.71 -16.97 -2.01
N MET A 326 -19.19 -15.76 -2.24
CA MET A 326 -19.94 -14.73 -2.97
C MET A 326 -20.21 -15.18 -4.42
N LEU A 327 -19.25 -15.85 -5.06
CA LEU A 327 -19.43 -16.42 -6.40
C LEU A 327 -20.49 -17.51 -6.40
N ALA A 328 -20.46 -18.44 -5.43
CA ALA A 328 -21.49 -19.47 -5.31
C ALA A 328 -22.90 -18.88 -5.07
N LEU A 329 -23.00 -17.79 -4.31
CA LEU A 329 -24.27 -17.07 -4.11
C LEU A 329 -24.76 -16.38 -5.40
N PHE A 330 -23.86 -15.79 -6.18
CA PHE A 330 -24.22 -15.21 -7.49
C PHE A 330 -24.58 -16.27 -8.52
N ALA A 331 -23.88 -17.41 -8.55
CA ALA A 331 -24.23 -18.55 -9.39
C ALA A 331 -25.63 -19.10 -9.06
N LEU A 332 -25.92 -19.29 -7.77
CA LEU A 332 -27.25 -19.69 -7.32
C LEU A 332 -28.31 -18.68 -7.75
N TRP A 333 -28.09 -17.37 -7.52
CA TRP A 333 -29.05 -16.34 -7.92
C TRP A 333 -29.26 -16.31 -9.44
N GLY A 334 -28.18 -16.30 -10.24
CA GLY A 334 -28.25 -16.34 -11.70
C GLY A 334 -28.95 -17.60 -12.24
N SER A 335 -28.91 -18.72 -11.52
CA SER A 335 -29.64 -19.95 -11.90
C SER A 335 -31.14 -19.95 -11.55
N PHE A 336 -31.65 -18.94 -10.83
CA PHE A 336 -33.05 -18.79 -10.44
C PHE A 336 -33.80 -17.69 -11.23
N ILE A 337 -33.11 -17.00 -12.13
CA ILE A 337 -33.66 -15.96 -13.03
C ILE A 337 -33.72 -16.52 -14.45
#